data_AF-A0A109FE96-F1
#
_entry.id   AF-A0A109FE96-F1
#
_cell.length_a   1.000
_cell.length_b   1.000
_cell.length_c   1.000
_cell.angle_alpha   90.00
_cell.angle_beta   90.00
_cell.angle_gamma   90.00
#
_symmetry.space_group_name_H-M   'P 1'
#
loop_
_entity.id
_entity.type
_entity.pdbx_description
1 polymer ?
#
loop_
_entity_poly.entity_id
_entity_poly.type
_entity_poly.pdbx_seq_one_letter_code
_entity_poly.pdbx_strand_id
1 'polypeptide(L)'
;MSGPPPPIPPRPAHLTAANHSQPPPGPPPYPPARFLGPLIADGSEARSGVLEKGVKWQASGILEDAANLPGQQVYIQRPLTIHLGGSATCLDGKSRQRTEILSWPPSAAGETWSYTWKFHLHPYLPSSSKFFHLMQLFSREASGFVVALGFVQNKIRIASQLPPLLGPDGNPLPLPEIPVERYWGKTVHHRCVVRWGQGGCVDYSLNDAVTGELLLRYAVQDVNVPAKGSVKFGLYRAHVCSSASAVVGDIDFRRLA
;
A
#
# COMPACT_ATOMS: atom_id res chain seq x y z
N MET A 1 3.32 -15.96 58.60
CA MET A 1 1.86 -15.77 58.79
C MET A 1 1.36 -14.96 57.60
N SER A 2 0.82 -15.64 56.59
CA SER A 2 0.30 -15.03 55.36
C SER A 2 -1.15 -14.61 55.60
N GLY A 3 -1.44 -13.32 55.52
CA GLY A 3 -2.80 -12.79 55.62
C GLY A 3 -3.72 -13.28 54.50
N PRO A 4 -5.04 -13.19 54.67
CA PRO A 4 -6.00 -13.63 53.68
C PRO A 4 -5.87 -12.79 52.39
N PRO A 5 -6.12 -13.39 51.21
CA PRO A 5 -6.06 -12.68 49.95
C PRO A 5 -7.13 -11.57 49.89
N PRO A 6 -6.85 -10.47 49.17
CA PRO A 6 -7.80 -9.37 49.03
C PRO A 6 -9.09 -9.82 48.32
N PRO A 7 -10.24 -9.19 48.63
CA PRO A 7 -11.53 -9.56 48.07
C PRO A 7 -11.57 -9.33 46.55
N ILE A 8 -12.16 -10.28 45.85
CA ILE A 8 -12.36 -10.25 44.39
C ILE A 8 -13.39 -9.15 44.07
N PRO A 9 -13.07 -8.20 43.17
CA PRO A 9 -14.03 -7.16 42.78
C PRO A 9 -15.27 -7.78 42.13
N PRO A 10 -16.46 -7.20 42.35
CA PRO A 10 -17.71 -7.75 41.83
C PRO A 10 -17.68 -7.79 40.30
N ARG A 11 -18.10 -8.93 39.74
CA ARG A 11 -18.30 -9.13 38.32
C ARG A 11 -19.28 -8.06 37.80
N PRO A 12 -18.96 -7.33 36.71
CA PRO A 12 -19.90 -6.38 36.12
C PRO A 12 -21.23 -7.07 35.84
N ALA A 13 -22.31 -6.47 36.33
CA ALA A 13 -23.66 -6.95 36.07
C ALA A 13 -23.88 -7.02 34.55
N HIS A 14 -24.53 -8.10 34.10
CA HIS A 14 -25.02 -8.22 32.72
C HIS A 14 -25.86 -6.99 32.40
N LEU A 15 -25.33 -6.12 31.53
CA LEU A 15 -26.09 -5.06 30.91
C LEU A 15 -27.20 -5.73 30.09
N THR A 16 -28.43 -5.52 30.56
CA THR A 16 -29.65 -5.83 29.84
C THR A 16 -29.63 -5.12 28.49
N ALA A 17 -30.03 -5.86 27.45
CA ALA A 17 -30.07 -5.40 26.08
C ALA A 17 -30.93 -4.13 25.95
N ALA A 18 -30.27 -2.99 25.79
CA ALA A 18 -30.92 -1.79 25.31
C ALA A 18 -31.18 -1.95 23.80
N ASN A 19 -32.45 -1.81 23.41
CA ASN A 19 -32.87 -1.62 22.04
C ASN A 19 -32.16 -0.41 21.42
N HIS A 20 -31.07 -0.65 20.70
CA HIS A 20 -30.45 0.32 19.79
C HIS A 20 -30.40 -0.27 18.39
N SER A 21 -31.55 -0.28 17.71
CA SER A 21 -31.64 -0.48 16.28
C SER A 21 -31.29 0.82 15.54
N GLN A 22 -30.06 1.31 15.72
CA GLN A 22 -29.44 2.18 14.72
C GLN A 22 -28.00 1.72 14.50
N PRO A 23 -27.64 1.31 13.26
CA PRO A 23 -26.25 1.07 12.92
C PRO A 23 -25.43 2.34 13.19
N PRO A 24 -24.13 2.20 13.52
CA PRO A 24 -23.25 3.36 13.65
C PRO A 24 -23.36 4.23 12.39
N PRO A 25 -23.31 5.57 12.52
CA PRO A 25 -23.38 6.45 11.38
C PRO A 25 -22.33 6.03 10.35
N GLY A 26 -22.81 5.68 9.15
CA GLY A 26 -21.94 5.32 8.04
C GLY A 26 -20.96 6.46 7.72
N PRO A 27 -19.82 6.15 7.08
CA PRO A 27 -18.90 7.18 6.61
C PRO A 27 -19.67 8.23 5.76
N PRO A 28 -19.27 9.51 5.80
CA PRO A 28 -19.97 10.56 5.09
C PRO A 28 -20.11 10.22 3.60
N PRO A 29 -21.24 10.56 2.96
CA PRO A 29 -21.43 10.33 1.53
C PRO A 29 -20.36 11.10 0.74
N TYR A 30 -19.52 10.36 0.01
CA TYR A 30 -18.53 10.93 -0.89
C TYR A 30 -19.21 11.50 -2.13
N PRO A 31 -18.67 12.59 -2.73
CA PRO A 31 -19.30 13.23 -3.87
C PRO A 31 -19.44 12.24 -5.04
N PRO A 32 -20.53 12.33 -5.84
CA PRO A 32 -20.69 11.51 -7.03
C PRO A 32 -19.51 11.74 -7.97
N ALA A 33 -18.84 10.66 -8.37
CA ALA A 33 -17.68 10.69 -9.23
C ALA A 33 -18.01 11.45 -10.53
N ARG A 34 -17.36 12.59 -10.77
CA ARG A 34 -17.21 13.07 -12.15
C ARG A 34 -16.35 12.02 -12.85
N PHE A 35 -16.85 11.54 -13.99
CA PHE A 35 -16.35 10.31 -14.61
C PHE A 35 -14.94 10.38 -15.16
N LEU A 36 -14.31 11.54 -15.27
CA LEU A 36 -12.89 11.68 -15.57
C LEU A 36 -12.38 12.96 -14.89
N GLY A 37 -11.22 12.83 -14.27
CA GLY A 37 -10.45 13.88 -13.66
C GLY A 37 -9.60 14.66 -14.68
N PRO A 38 -8.96 15.80 -14.31
CA PRO A 38 -7.92 16.38 -15.15
C PRO A 38 -6.84 15.33 -15.48
N LEU A 39 -6.55 15.18 -16.76
CA LEU A 39 -5.55 14.24 -17.26
C LEU A 39 -4.14 14.74 -16.92
N ILE A 40 -3.37 13.95 -16.17
CA ILE A 40 -1.97 14.22 -15.83
C ILE A 40 -1.05 13.55 -16.86
N ALA A 41 -1.36 12.30 -17.22
CA ALA A 41 -0.66 11.54 -18.25
C ALA A 41 -1.67 10.70 -19.04
N ASP A 42 -1.51 10.68 -20.36
CA ASP A 42 -2.40 10.01 -21.31
C ASP A 42 -1.94 8.59 -21.68
N GLY A 43 -0.77 8.18 -21.20
CA GLY A 43 -0.16 6.89 -21.53
C GLY A 43 0.31 6.75 -22.97
N SER A 44 0.48 7.85 -23.73
CA SER A 44 1.06 7.82 -25.08
C SER A 44 2.59 7.69 -25.07
N GLU A 45 3.23 8.17 -24.00
CA GLU A 45 4.67 8.09 -23.76
C GLU A 45 4.96 7.94 -22.26
N ALA A 46 6.21 7.59 -21.90
CA ALA A 46 6.65 7.58 -20.51
C ALA A 46 6.94 9.01 -20.02
N ARG A 47 6.21 9.47 -19.01
CA ARG A 47 6.32 10.81 -18.42
C ARG A 47 6.56 10.74 -16.91
N SER A 48 7.00 11.85 -16.34
CA SER A 48 7.13 12.02 -14.90
C SER A 48 6.92 13.47 -14.50
N GLY A 49 6.58 13.70 -13.23
CA GLY A 49 6.35 15.02 -12.71
C GLY A 49 6.32 15.07 -11.19
N VAL A 50 5.92 16.23 -10.67
CA VAL A 50 5.75 16.50 -9.24
C VAL A 50 4.26 16.70 -8.99
N LEU A 51 3.70 16.00 -8.01
CA LEU A 51 2.33 16.26 -7.54
C LEU A 51 2.33 17.40 -6.52
N GLU A 52 3.20 17.26 -5.53
CA GLU A 52 3.39 18.24 -4.46
C GLU A 52 4.81 18.09 -3.90
N LYS A 53 5.22 19.02 -3.02
CA LYS A 53 6.54 18.93 -2.38
C LYS A 53 6.65 17.60 -1.64
N GLY A 54 7.67 16.81 -1.96
CA GLY A 54 7.86 15.49 -1.35
C GLY A 54 7.33 14.32 -2.17
N VAL A 55 6.49 14.58 -3.18
CA VAL A 55 5.73 13.55 -3.90
C VAL A 55 5.88 13.74 -5.41
N LYS A 56 6.45 12.73 -6.06
CA LYS A 56 6.59 12.65 -7.52
C LYS A 56 5.69 11.57 -8.10
N TRP A 57 5.48 11.63 -9.41
CA TRP A 57 4.82 10.59 -10.19
C TRP A 57 5.66 10.23 -11.42
N GLN A 58 5.48 8.99 -11.89
CA GLN A 58 5.95 8.51 -13.19
C GLN A 58 4.86 7.64 -13.79
N ALA A 59 4.59 7.81 -15.09
CA ALA A 59 3.52 7.11 -15.77
C ALA A 59 3.92 6.77 -17.20
N SER A 60 3.68 5.53 -17.59
CA SER A 60 3.63 5.05 -18.96
C SER A 60 2.21 4.58 -19.32
N GLY A 61 1.27 4.75 -18.41
CA GLY A 61 -0.16 4.54 -18.61
C GLY A 61 -0.91 5.84 -18.33
N ILE A 62 -2.23 5.74 -18.16
CA ILE A 62 -3.09 6.89 -17.88
C ILE A 62 -3.02 7.21 -16.39
N LEU A 63 -2.91 8.49 -16.07
CA LEU A 63 -2.99 9.05 -14.72
C LEU A 63 -3.93 10.25 -14.72
N GLU A 64 -4.96 10.22 -13.89
CA GLU A 64 -6.01 11.23 -13.79
C GLU A 64 -6.14 11.75 -12.36
N ASP A 65 -6.37 13.05 -12.20
CA ASP A 65 -6.54 13.72 -10.91
C ASP A 65 -8.00 13.79 -10.48
N ALA A 66 -8.33 13.55 -9.22
CA ALA A 66 -9.69 13.64 -8.68
C ALA A 66 -10.74 12.72 -9.34
N ALA A 67 -10.30 11.66 -10.03
CA ALA A 67 -11.16 10.63 -10.63
C ALA A 67 -11.38 9.45 -9.67
N ASN A 68 -12.50 8.74 -9.83
CA ASN A 68 -12.79 7.47 -9.16
C ASN A 68 -13.21 6.40 -10.18
N LEU A 69 -13.07 5.12 -9.80
CA LEU A 69 -13.49 4.01 -10.66
C LEU A 69 -15.02 3.89 -10.72
N PRO A 70 -15.63 3.82 -11.92
CA PRO A 70 -17.08 3.63 -12.08
C PRO A 70 -17.62 2.42 -11.31
N GLY A 71 -18.71 2.62 -10.58
CA GLY A 71 -19.39 1.54 -9.84
C GLY A 71 -18.62 1.00 -8.63
N GLN A 72 -17.48 1.60 -8.27
CA GLN A 72 -16.71 1.22 -7.09
C GLN A 72 -16.94 2.21 -5.94
N GLN A 73 -17.02 1.70 -4.71
CA GLN A 73 -17.00 2.54 -3.50
C GLN A 73 -15.55 2.78 -3.06
N VAL A 74 -15.01 3.93 -3.43
CA VAL A 74 -13.63 4.33 -3.13
C VAL A 74 -13.62 5.34 -1.99
N TYR A 75 -12.88 5.03 -0.91
CA TYR A 75 -12.82 5.82 0.33
C TYR A 75 -11.54 6.67 0.39
N ILE A 76 -11.28 7.45 -0.66
CA ILE A 76 -10.07 8.28 -0.83
C ILE A 76 -10.51 9.73 -1.09
N GLN A 77 -10.05 10.67 -0.25
CA GLN A 77 -10.48 12.08 -0.32
C GLN A 77 -9.78 12.86 -1.42
N ARG A 78 -8.49 12.59 -1.64
CA ARG A 78 -7.68 13.18 -2.72
C ARG A 78 -7.27 12.08 -3.72
N PRO A 79 -8.19 11.59 -4.56
CA PRO A 79 -7.92 10.42 -5.40
C PRO A 79 -7.13 10.77 -6.65
N LEU A 80 -6.27 9.84 -7.06
CA LEU A 80 -5.60 9.77 -8.34
C LEU A 80 -5.98 8.42 -8.95
N THR A 81 -6.58 8.44 -10.14
CA THR A 81 -6.91 7.19 -10.85
C THR A 81 -5.79 6.82 -11.81
N ILE A 82 -5.43 5.55 -11.76
CA ILE A 82 -4.35 4.95 -12.51
C ILE A 82 -4.92 3.88 -13.43
N HIS A 83 -4.54 3.91 -14.71
CA HIS A 83 -4.84 2.84 -15.66
C HIS A 83 -3.60 2.39 -16.42
N LEU A 84 -3.46 1.07 -16.55
CA LEU A 84 -2.52 0.42 -17.46
C LEU A 84 -3.29 -0.31 -18.56
N GLY A 85 -2.85 -0.14 -19.80
CA GLY A 85 -3.47 -0.74 -20.99
C GLY A 85 -3.03 -2.18 -21.26
N GLY A 86 -3.55 -2.74 -22.36
CA GLY A 86 -3.25 -4.10 -22.83
C GLY A 86 -1.85 -4.27 -23.46
N SER A 87 -1.52 -5.45 -23.98
CA SER A 87 -0.17 -5.82 -24.50
C SER A 87 0.40 -4.97 -25.61
N ALA A 88 -0.45 -4.27 -26.37
CA ALA A 88 0.01 -3.31 -27.37
C ALA A 88 0.58 -2.00 -26.77
N THR A 89 0.46 -1.78 -25.45
CA THR A 89 0.74 -0.48 -24.80
C THR A 89 1.93 -0.51 -23.83
N CYS A 90 2.83 -1.49 -23.94
CA CYS A 90 3.95 -1.61 -23.01
C CYS A 90 5.11 -0.69 -23.51
N LEU A 91 5.35 0.46 -22.84
CA LEU A 91 6.14 1.59 -23.39
C LEU A 91 7.58 1.77 -22.85
N ASP A 92 8.00 1.10 -21.77
CA ASP A 92 9.26 1.47 -21.08
C ASP A 92 10.56 0.86 -21.66
N GLY A 93 10.55 0.37 -22.90
CA GLY A 93 11.70 -0.25 -23.58
C GLY A 93 12.19 -1.57 -22.98
N LYS A 94 11.72 -1.92 -21.76
CA LYS A 94 11.98 -3.18 -21.06
C LYS A 94 10.72 -4.04 -20.96
N SER A 95 9.72 -3.74 -21.79
CA SER A 95 8.43 -4.41 -21.82
C SER A 95 7.67 -4.36 -20.50
N ARG A 96 7.75 -3.23 -19.79
CA ARG A 96 7.03 -2.99 -18.53
C ARG A 96 6.13 -1.78 -18.67
N GLN A 97 5.12 -1.76 -17.81
CA GLN A 97 4.21 -0.64 -17.66
C GLN A 97 4.21 -0.21 -16.22
N ARG A 98 4.24 1.10 -16.00
CA ARG A 98 4.16 1.68 -14.68
C ARG A 98 3.31 2.92 -14.67
N THR A 99 2.53 3.06 -13.62
CA THR A 99 2.03 4.36 -13.17
C THR A 99 2.15 4.32 -11.66
N GLU A 100 3.13 5.05 -11.14
CA GLU A 100 3.54 5.00 -9.74
C GLU A 100 3.73 6.40 -9.20
N ILE A 101 3.29 6.58 -7.96
CA ILE A 101 3.59 7.72 -7.11
C ILE A 101 4.76 7.33 -6.21
N LEU A 102 5.64 8.28 -5.90
CA LEU A 102 6.85 8.00 -5.12
C LEU A 102 7.28 9.18 -4.24
N SER A 103 7.93 8.86 -3.12
CA SER A 103 8.57 9.87 -2.27
C SER A 103 9.83 10.44 -2.93
N TRP A 104 10.07 11.74 -2.73
CA TRP A 104 11.24 12.45 -3.25
C TRP A 104 11.62 13.64 -2.36
N PRO A 105 12.92 13.94 -2.12
CA PRO A 105 14.11 13.25 -2.60
C PRO A 105 14.30 11.86 -1.97
N PRO A 106 15.23 11.05 -2.47
CA PRO A 106 15.53 9.76 -1.86
C PRO A 106 16.09 9.93 -0.44
N SER A 107 15.61 9.13 0.51
CA SER A 107 16.03 9.17 1.91
C SER A 107 17.50 8.77 2.09
N ALA A 108 18.19 9.49 2.96
CA ALA A 108 19.58 9.18 3.32
C ALA A 108 19.67 8.09 4.40
N ALA A 109 20.86 7.51 4.58
CA ALA A 109 21.12 6.59 5.68
C ALA A 109 20.96 7.33 7.03
N GLY A 110 20.44 6.62 8.04
CA GLY A 110 20.14 7.14 9.37
C GLY A 110 18.78 7.81 9.49
N GLU A 111 18.16 8.24 8.39
CA GLU A 111 16.84 8.88 8.43
C GLU A 111 15.73 7.87 8.74
N THR A 112 14.74 8.33 9.49
CA THR A 112 13.50 7.58 9.75
C THR A 112 12.31 8.31 9.13
N TRP A 113 11.50 7.59 8.36
CA TRP A 113 10.35 8.14 7.65
C TRP A 113 9.09 7.34 7.94
N SER A 114 7.95 8.02 7.97
CA SER A 114 6.60 7.46 7.96
C SER A 114 5.92 7.83 6.65
N TYR A 115 5.44 6.82 5.94
CA TYR A 115 4.71 6.94 4.69
C TYR A 115 3.33 6.32 4.86
N THR A 116 2.28 7.10 4.58
CA THR A 116 0.91 6.58 4.52
C THR A 116 0.22 7.01 3.23
N TRP A 117 -0.64 6.14 2.73
CA TRP A 117 -1.51 6.40 1.58
C TRP A 117 -2.70 5.43 1.62
N LYS A 118 -3.72 5.71 0.83
CA LYS A 118 -4.79 4.75 0.54
C LYS A 118 -4.68 4.22 -0.87
N PHE A 119 -5.15 3.00 -1.04
CA PHE A 119 -5.10 2.27 -2.30
C PHE A 119 -6.41 1.50 -2.49
N HIS A 120 -7.01 1.60 -3.67
CA HIS A 120 -8.14 0.79 -4.10
C HIS A 120 -7.78 0.11 -5.41
N LEU A 121 -7.62 -1.20 -5.40
CA LEU A 121 -7.34 -1.99 -6.60
C LEU A 121 -8.66 -2.42 -7.24
N HIS A 122 -8.84 -2.17 -8.54
CA HIS A 122 -10.03 -2.64 -9.25
C HIS A 122 -10.17 -4.17 -9.11
N PRO A 123 -11.37 -4.72 -8.90
CA PRO A 123 -11.56 -6.17 -8.82
C PRO A 123 -11.33 -6.85 -10.19
N TYR A 124 -11.15 -8.17 -10.19
CA TYR A 124 -11.05 -9.00 -11.40
C TYR A 124 -9.84 -8.73 -12.31
N LEU A 125 -8.73 -8.27 -11.73
CA LEU A 125 -7.46 -8.25 -12.45
C LEU A 125 -6.96 -9.67 -12.65
N PRO A 126 -6.61 -10.09 -13.89
CA PRO A 126 -6.02 -11.39 -14.09
C PRO A 126 -4.65 -11.42 -13.44
N SER A 127 -4.40 -12.46 -12.65
CA SER A 127 -3.11 -12.68 -12.04
C SER A 127 -2.22 -13.54 -12.94
N SER A 128 -0.91 -13.36 -12.83
CA SER A 128 0.07 -14.24 -13.46
C SER A 128 1.14 -14.69 -12.46
N SER A 129 2.12 -15.46 -12.95
CA SER A 129 3.36 -15.78 -12.22
C SER A 129 4.44 -14.70 -12.38
N LYS A 130 4.22 -13.69 -13.22
CA LYS A 130 5.15 -12.56 -13.39
C LYS A 130 4.91 -11.51 -12.31
N PHE A 131 5.92 -10.68 -12.05
CA PHE A 131 5.79 -9.64 -11.04
C PHE A 131 4.74 -8.61 -11.44
N PHE A 132 3.98 -8.17 -10.43
CA PHE A 132 3.09 -7.03 -10.50
C PHE A 132 3.14 -6.35 -9.13
N HIS A 133 3.94 -5.31 -9.01
CA HIS A 133 4.11 -4.56 -7.77
C HIS A 133 2.99 -3.52 -7.62
N LEU A 134 2.43 -3.49 -6.42
CA LEU A 134 1.48 -2.48 -5.93
C LEU A 134 2.18 -1.44 -5.05
N MET A 135 3.24 -1.88 -4.35
CA MET A 135 4.12 -1.03 -3.55
C MET A 135 5.55 -1.57 -3.64
N GLN A 136 6.53 -0.67 -3.60
CA GLN A 136 7.95 -0.99 -3.44
C GLN A 136 8.58 0.01 -2.47
N LEU A 137 9.28 -0.51 -1.48
CA LEU A 137 10.38 0.21 -0.86
C LEU A 137 11.59 0.05 -1.80
N PHE A 138 11.95 1.10 -2.53
CA PHE A 138 13.00 1.06 -3.54
C PHE A 138 14.27 1.72 -3.05
N SER A 139 15.43 1.11 -3.30
CA SER A 139 16.74 1.69 -3.01
C SER A 139 17.54 1.85 -4.29
N ARG A 140 18.10 3.05 -4.48
CA ARG A 140 19.06 3.31 -5.56
C ARG A 140 20.44 2.73 -5.26
N GLU A 141 20.76 2.54 -3.99
CA GLU A 141 21.98 1.86 -3.57
C GLU A 141 21.92 0.37 -3.91
N ALA A 142 20.80 -0.29 -3.63
CA ALA A 142 20.57 -1.69 -4.03
C ALA A 142 20.15 -1.88 -5.50
N SER A 143 19.93 -0.79 -6.24
CA SER A 143 19.45 -0.80 -7.64
C SER A 143 18.14 -1.59 -7.84
N GLY A 144 17.23 -1.59 -6.86
CA GLY A 144 16.05 -2.44 -6.87
C GLY A 144 15.07 -2.20 -5.73
N PHE A 145 14.01 -3.01 -5.67
CA PHE A 145 13.16 -3.07 -4.50
C PHE A 145 13.91 -3.74 -3.35
N VAL A 146 13.75 -3.22 -2.14
CA VAL A 146 14.19 -3.84 -0.88
C VAL A 146 13.04 -4.68 -0.31
N VAL A 147 11.84 -4.11 -0.31
CA VAL A 147 10.58 -4.77 0.05
C VAL A 147 9.55 -4.40 -1.02
N ALA A 148 8.71 -5.35 -1.44
CA ALA A 148 7.63 -5.09 -2.37
C ALA A 148 6.34 -5.77 -1.92
N LEU A 149 5.20 -5.14 -2.20
CA LEU A 149 3.89 -5.76 -2.19
C LEU A 149 3.54 -6.12 -3.62
N GLY A 150 3.28 -7.40 -3.89
CA GLY A 150 2.96 -7.90 -5.23
C GLY A 150 1.58 -8.55 -5.32
N PHE A 151 0.96 -8.43 -6.49
CA PHE A 151 -0.19 -9.22 -6.92
C PHE A 151 0.27 -10.37 -7.84
N VAL A 152 0.40 -11.57 -7.29
CA VAL A 152 0.95 -12.73 -8.01
C VAL A 152 0.14 -13.96 -7.63
N GLN A 153 -0.17 -14.82 -8.59
CA GLN A 153 -1.03 -16.02 -8.47
C GLN A 153 -2.23 -15.84 -7.50
N ASN A 154 -3.08 -14.84 -7.74
CA ASN A 154 -4.29 -14.54 -6.96
C ASN A 154 -4.04 -14.23 -5.47
N LYS A 155 -2.82 -13.81 -5.14
CA LYS A 155 -2.43 -13.42 -3.78
C LYS A 155 -1.81 -12.04 -3.77
N ILE A 156 -2.08 -11.32 -2.69
CA ILE A 156 -1.33 -10.14 -2.30
C ILE A 156 -0.25 -10.61 -1.33
N ARG A 157 1.03 -10.47 -1.72
CA ARG A 157 2.15 -11.05 -0.97
C ARG A 157 3.32 -10.10 -0.85
N ILE A 158 4.08 -10.25 0.21
CA ILE A 158 5.35 -9.55 0.41
C ILE A 158 6.48 -10.31 -0.29
N ALA A 159 7.33 -9.57 -0.99
CA ALA A 159 8.68 -10.00 -1.36
C ALA A 159 9.69 -9.11 -0.63
N SER A 160 10.77 -9.69 -0.12
CA SER A 160 11.81 -8.95 0.60
C SER A 160 13.20 -9.45 0.24
N GLN A 161 14.15 -8.53 0.14
CA GLN A 161 15.58 -8.79 0.01
C GLN A 161 16.32 -8.64 1.34
N LEU A 162 15.61 -8.29 2.42
CA LEU A 162 16.15 -8.19 3.77
C LEU A 162 16.31 -9.59 4.39
N PRO A 163 17.07 -9.72 5.49
CA PRO A 163 17.14 -10.97 6.25
C PRO A 163 15.76 -11.57 6.55
N PRO A 164 15.66 -12.90 6.64
CA PRO A 164 14.38 -13.58 6.87
C PRO A 164 13.76 -13.12 8.19
N LEU A 165 12.42 -13.10 8.21
CA LEU A 165 11.69 -12.98 9.48
C LEU A 165 11.98 -14.22 10.31
N LEU A 166 12.24 -14.06 11.60
CA LEU A 166 12.50 -15.18 12.51
C LEU A 166 11.34 -15.36 13.48
N GLY A 167 10.96 -16.62 13.71
CA GLY A 167 9.98 -17.01 14.72
C GLY A 167 10.57 -16.99 16.12
N PRO A 168 9.74 -17.22 17.16
CA PRO A 168 10.20 -17.33 18.55
C PRO A 168 11.25 -18.43 18.77
N ASP A 169 11.26 -19.43 17.89
CA ASP A 169 12.19 -20.56 17.86
C ASP A 169 13.47 -20.28 17.05
N GLY A 170 13.61 -19.08 16.49
CA GLY A 170 14.74 -18.68 15.65
C GLY A 170 14.67 -19.19 14.21
N ASN A 171 13.61 -19.90 13.83
CA ASN A 171 13.46 -20.42 12.47
C ASN A 171 12.88 -19.36 11.51
N PRO A 172 13.25 -19.39 10.21
CA PRO A 172 12.66 -18.51 9.22
C PRO A 172 11.14 -18.68 9.10
N LEU A 173 10.41 -17.57 9.21
CA LEU A 173 8.98 -17.50 8.93
C LEU A 173 8.73 -17.24 7.45
N PRO A 174 7.64 -17.79 6.88
CA PRO A 174 7.21 -17.43 5.54
C PRO A 174 6.86 -15.94 5.47
N LEU A 175 7.11 -15.32 4.32
CA LEU A 175 6.71 -13.94 4.09
C LEU A 175 5.17 -13.81 4.10
N PRO A 176 4.62 -12.72 4.67
CA PRO A 176 3.17 -12.51 4.75
C PRO A 176 2.49 -12.48 3.38
N GLU A 177 1.34 -13.15 3.28
CA GLU A 177 0.46 -13.12 2.12
C GLU A 177 -1.01 -13.26 2.52
N ILE A 178 -1.92 -12.76 1.66
CA ILE A 178 -3.36 -12.93 1.78
C ILE A 178 -4.00 -13.26 0.42
N PRO A 179 -5.17 -13.92 0.40
CA PRO A 179 -5.99 -14.03 -0.81
C PRO A 179 -6.36 -12.65 -1.36
N VAL A 180 -6.37 -12.49 -2.69
CA VAL A 180 -6.66 -11.21 -3.35
C VAL A 180 -8.05 -10.66 -3.01
N GLU A 181 -9.00 -11.54 -2.70
CA GLU A 181 -10.38 -11.21 -2.33
C GLU A 181 -10.48 -10.39 -1.03
N ARG A 182 -9.44 -10.45 -0.19
CA ARG A 182 -9.34 -9.61 1.00
C ARG A 182 -8.84 -8.18 0.70
N TYR A 183 -8.38 -7.90 -0.52
CA TYR A 183 -7.71 -6.64 -0.88
C TYR A 183 -8.38 -5.89 -2.04
N TRP A 184 -8.71 -6.54 -3.16
CA TRP A 184 -9.29 -5.85 -4.32
C TRP A 184 -10.75 -5.42 -4.06
N GLY A 185 -11.23 -4.41 -4.79
CA GLY A 185 -12.56 -3.83 -4.57
C GLY A 185 -12.75 -3.16 -3.20
N LYS A 186 -11.70 -3.11 -2.37
CA LYS A 186 -11.67 -2.45 -1.07
C LYS A 186 -10.69 -1.29 -1.11
N THR A 187 -10.99 -0.28 -0.30
CA THR A 187 -10.01 0.76 -0.01
C THR A 187 -9.17 0.30 1.16
N VAL A 188 -7.87 0.18 0.95
CA VAL A 188 -6.89 -0.26 1.94
C VAL A 188 -6.02 0.93 2.33
N HIS A 189 -5.84 1.14 3.63
CA HIS A 189 -4.89 2.07 4.18
C HIS A 189 -3.53 1.39 4.36
N HIS A 190 -2.50 2.00 3.78
CA HIS A 190 -1.13 1.55 3.88
C HIS A 190 -0.37 2.43 4.86
N ARG A 191 0.45 1.80 5.70
CA ARG A 191 1.43 2.48 6.56
C ARG A 191 2.78 1.80 6.42
N CYS A 192 3.82 2.57 6.15
CA CYS A 192 5.20 2.11 6.11
C CYS A 192 6.07 3.05 6.94
N VAL A 193 6.65 2.54 8.03
CA VAL A 193 7.73 3.23 8.74
C VAL A 193 9.04 2.53 8.40
N VAL A 194 10.05 3.32 8.04
CA VAL A 194 11.37 2.81 7.67
C VAL A 194 12.46 3.65 8.30
N ARG A 195 13.46 2.99 8.88
CA ARG A 195 14.77 3.58 9.17
C ARG A 195 15.78 3.05 8.17
N TRP A 196 16.44 3.95 7.46
CA TRP A 196 17.41 3.60 6.41
C TRP A 196 18.82 3.43 6.98
N GLY A 197 19.64 2.61 6.33
CA GLY A 197 21.03 2.32 6.71
C GLY A 197 21.18 1.18 7.73
N GLN A 198 22.36 1.11 8.34
CA GLN A 198 22.72 0.14 9.37
C GLN A 198 21.85 0.29 10.62
N GLY A 199 21.42 -0.82 11.23
CA GLY A 199 20.47 -0.81 12.36
C GLY A 199 19.10 -0.26 11.96
N GLY A 200 18.78 -0.35 10.67
CA GLY A 200 17.52 0.05 10.08
C GLY A 200 16.38 -0.91 10.40
N CYS A 201 15.18 -0.49 10.01
CA CYS A 201 13.97 -1.26 10.23
C CYS A 201 12.93 -0.95 9.16
N VAL A 202 11.99 -1.87 8.97
CA VAL A 202 10.79 -1.66 8.15
C VAL A 202 9.61 -2.19 8.96
N ASP A 203 8.59 -1.36 9.19
CA ASP A 203 7.29 -1.73 9.76
C ASP A 203 6.20 -1.32 8.77
N TYR A 204 5.69 -2.29 8.03
CA TYR A 204 4.70 -2.11 6.98
C TYR A 204 3.39 -2.84 7.31
N SER A 205 2.26 -2.17 7.16
CA SER A 205 0.94 -2.75 7.36
C SER A 205 -0.09 -2.32 6.33
N LEU A 206 -1.07 -3.19 6.12
CA LEU A 206 -2.28 -3.00 5.34
C LEU A 206 -3.48 -3.12 6.27
N ASN A 207 -4.35 -2.11 6.26
CA ASN A 207 -5.60 -2.15 7.00
C ASN A 207 -6.77 -1.84 6.07
N ASP A 208 -7.91 -2.52 6.23
CA ASP A 208 -9.14 -2.09 5.59
C ASP A 208 -9.48 -0.66 6.05
N ALA A 209 -9.65 0.28 5.13
CA ALA A 209 -9.82 1.69 5.45
C ALA A 209 -11.20 2.02 6.05
N VAL A 210 -12.17 1.10 5.95
CA VAL A 210 -13.52 1.26 6.48
C VAL A 210 -13.64 0.60 7.84
N THR A 211 -13.20 -0.66 7.96
CA THR A 211 -13.36 -1.44 9.20
C THR A 211 -12.19 -1.32 10.17
N GLY A 212 -11.02 -0.88 9.67
CA GLY A 212 -9.77 -0.85 10.43
C GLY A 212 -9.08 -2.21 10.56
N GLU A 213 -9.67 -3.29 10.03
CA GLU A 213 -9.14 -4.65 10.11
C GLU A 213 -7.71 -4.72 9.57
N LEU A 214 -6.79 -5.31 10.34
CA LEU A 214 -5.44 -5.61 9.86
C LEU A 214 -5.51 -6.76 8.84
N LEU A 215 -5.11 -6.48 7.61
CA LEU A 215 -5.10 -7.45 6.52
C LEU A 215 -3.75 -8.17 6.42
N LEU A 216 -2.66 -7.41 6.53
CA LEU A 216 -1.29 -7.92 6.35
C LEU A 216 -0.30 -7.04 7.12
N ARG A 217 0.73 -7.65 7.71
CA ARG A 217 1.83 -6.93 8.36
C ARG A 217 3.17 -7.57 8.05
N TYR A 218 4.17 -6.76 7.75
CA TYR A 218 5.57 -7.14 7.60
C TYR A 218 6.42 -6.22 8.48
N ALA A 219 7.20 -6.80 9.40
CA ALA A 219 8.04 -6.03 10.30
C ALA A 219 9.41 -6.69 10.48
N VAL A 220 10.49 -5.92 10.28
CA VAL A 220 11.88 -6.35 10.52
C VAL A 220 12.64 -5.19 11.16
N GLN A 221 13.56 -5.52 12.07
CA GLN A 221 14.34 -4.56 12.83
C GLN A 221 15.79 -4.99 12.90
N ASP A 222 16.67 -4.04 13.19
CA ASP A 222 18.12 -4.24 13.34
C ASP A 222 18.77 -4.89 12.10
N VAL A 223 18.37 -4.43 10.91
CA VAL A 223 18.92 -4.88 9.63
C VAL A 223 19.52 -3.72 8.86
N ASN A 224 20.43 -3.99 7.92
CA ASN A 224 20.86 -2.97 6.98
C ASN A 224 19.79 -2.75 5.91
N VAL A 225 19.07 -1.61 5.96
CA VAL A 225 18.10 -1.22 4.91
C VAL A 225 18.82 -0.28 3.92
N PRO A 226 19.14 -0.71 2.68
CA PRO A 226 19.96 0.10 1.77
C PRO A 226 19.39 1.50 1.50
N ALA A 227 20.21 2.54 1.61
CA ALA A 227 19.75 3.93 1.60
C ALA A 227 19.44 4.45 0.18
N LYS A 228 19.40 5.77 -0.01
CA LYS A 228 18.89 6.44 -1.24
C LYS A 228 17.50 5.92 -1.60
N GLY A 229 16.70 5.81 -0.54
CA GLY A 229 15.46 5.08 -0.47
C GLY A 229 14.25 5.89 -0.94
N SER A 230 13.23 5.22 -1.46
CA SER A 230 11.94 5.85 -1.74
C SER A 230 10.82 4.83 -1.56
N VAL A 231 9.69 5.24 -1.00
CA VAL A 231 8.46 4.46 -1.18
C VAL A 231 7.94 4.76 -2.59
N LYS A 232 7.45 3.73 -3.27
CA LYS A 232 6.78 3.80 -4.56
C LYS A 232 5.51 2.97 -4.46
N PHE A 233 4.40 3.46 -4.98
CA PHE A 233 3.13 2.74 -4.98
C PHE A 233 2.32 3.11 -6.21
N GLY A 234 1.46 2.20 -6.66
CA GLY A 234 0.71 2.34 -7.90
C GLY A 234 0.62 0.99 -8.58
N LEU A 235 0.67 0.97 -9.91
CA LEU A 235 0.69 -0.26 -10.69
C LEU A 235 2.02 -0.36 -11.44
N TYR A 236 2.79 -1.42 -11.21
CA TYR A 236 4.02 -1.69 -11.96
C TYR A 236 4.18 -3.18 -12.27
N ARG A 237 4.24 -3.55 -13.55
CA ARG A 237 4.26 -4.96 -13.96
C ARG A 237 5.12 -5.20 -15.20
N ALA A 238 5.59 -6.44 -15.37
CA ALA A 238 6.17 -6.91 -16.62
C ALA A 238 5.10 -7.52 -17.54
N HIS A 239 5.23 -7.23 -18.86
CA HIS A 239 4.73 -7.86 -20.10
C HIS A 239 3.36 -8.58 -20.17
N VAL A 240 2.80 -9.10 -19.08
CA VAL A 240 1.43 -9.63 -19.02
C VAL A 240 0.46 -8.46 -18.93
N CYS A 241 0.26 -7.83 -20.08
CA CYS A 241 -0.47 -6.58 -20.21
C CYS A 241 -1.97 -6.91 -20.48
N SER A 242 -2.72 -7.24 -19.42
CA SER A 242 -4.19 -7.11 -19.36
C SER A 242 -4.56 -5.69 -18.94
N SER A 243 -5.80 -5.20 -19.04
CA SER A 243 -6.11 -3.92 -18.39
C SER A 243 -5.94 -4.01 -16.87
N ALA A 244 -5.38 -2.97 -16.25
CA ALA A 244 -5.38 -2.86 -14.80
C ALA A 244 -5.63 -1.42 -14.34
N SER A 245 -6.44 -1.27 -13.30
CA SER A 245 -6.82 0.03 -12.78
C SER A 245 -6.77 0.07 -11.26
N ALA A 246 -6.45 1.23 -10.71
CA ALA A 246 -6.48 1.48 -9.27
C ALA A 246 -6.77 2.95 -9.00
N VAL A 247 -7.27 3.25 -7.81
CA VAL A 247 -7.28 4.61 -7.25
C VAL A 247 -6.31 4.65 -6.09
N VAL A 248 -5.47 5.68 -6.04
CA VAL A 248 -4.56 5.91 -4.93
C VAL A 248 -4.71 7.34 -4.43
N GLY A 249 -4.34 7.63 -3.19
CA GLY A 249 -4.45 8.99 -2.68
C GLY A 249 -4.26 9.08 -1.18
N ASP A 250 -4.73 10.20 -0.61
CA ASP A 250 -4.58 10.52 0.83
C ASP A 250 -3.13 10.35 1.30
N ILE A 251 -2.21 10.87 0.50
CA ILE A 251 -0.76 10.69 0.65
C ILE A 251 -0.25 11.60 1.77
N ASP A 252 0.54 11.03 2.67
CA ASP A 252 1.23 11.75 3.75
C ASP A 252 2.59 11.13 4.03
N PHE A 253 3.65 11.88 3.73
CA PHE A 253 5.05 11.47 3.85
C PHE A 253 5.79 12.39 4.81
N ARG A 254 6.25 11.83 5.93
CA ARG A 254 6.87 12.61 7.01
C ARG A 254 8.17 11.99 7.48
N ARG A 255 9.20 12.82 7.60
CA ARG A 255 10.43 12.45 8.31
C ARG A 255 10.16 12.52 9.81
N LEU A 256 10.57 11.50 10.55
CA LEU A 256 10.42 11.38 12.01
C LEU A 256 11.71 11.73 12.76
N ALA A 257 12.86 11.39 12.19
CA ALA A 257 14.21 11.70 12.69
C ALA A 257 15.21 11.70 11.52
#